data_AF-M1D3B8-F1
#
_entry.id   AF-M1D3B8-F1
#
_cell.length_a   1.000
_cell.length_b   1.000
_cell.length_c   1.000
_cell.angle_alpha   90.00
_cell.angle_beta   90.00
_cell.angle_gamma   90.00
#
_symmetry.space_group_name_H-M   'P 1'
#
loop_
_entity.id
_entity.type
_entity.pdbx_description
1 polymer ?
#
loop_
_entity_poly.entity_id
_entity_poly.type
_entity_poly.pdbx_seq_one_letter_code
_entity_poly.pdbx_strand_id
1 'polypeptide(L)'
;MWTCDLMLHCLSCFSIFPCRVPTPLAVVISGAVFALAHLTPGQFPQLFVLGTALGFSYAQTRNLLTPITIHALWNSGVILLLTFLQVIFSSYIYLSSLLCEVI
;
A
#
# COMPACT_ATOMS: atom_id res chain seq x y z
N MET A 1 -5.01 -1.08 -12.12
CA MET A 1 -6.11 -0.29 -12.73
C MET A 1 -6.90 0.45 -11.65
N TRP A 2 -7.51 -0.24 -10.67
CA TRP A 2 -8.37 0.34 -9.62
C TRP A 2 -7.76 1.44 -8.72
N THR A 3 -6.44 1.44 -8.49
CA THR A 3 -5.76 2.44 -7.65
C THR A 3 -5.64 3.82 -8.32
N CYS A 4 -5.43 3.84 -9.64
CA CYS A 4 -5.23 5.07 -10.40
C CYS A 4 -6.55 5.82 -10.62
N ASP A 5 -7.63 5.09 -10.90
CA ASP A 5 -8.95 5.67 -11.14
C ASP A 5 -9.54 6.33 -9.89
N LEU A 6 -9.41 5.69 -8.72
CA LEU A 6 -9.88 6.27 -7.45
C LEU A 6 -9.07 7.53 -7.06
N MET A 7 -7.74 7.51 -7.26
CA MET A 7 -6.90 8.68 -7.06
C MET A 7 -7.29 9.82 -8.00
N LEU A 8 -7.47 9.55 -9.30
CA LEU A 8 -7.90 10.56 -10.26
C LEU A 8 -9.28 11.14 -9.91
N HIS A 9 -10.23 10.32 -9.45
CA HIS A 9 -11.57 10.76 -9.08
C HIS A 9 -11.57 11.62 -7.80
N CYS A 10 -10.77 11.25 -6.79
CA CYS A 10 -10.64 12.04 -5.56
C CYS A 10 -9.81 13.32 -5.75
N LEU A 11 -8.81 13.31 -6.64
CA LEU A 11 -7.95 14.47 -6.94
C LEU A 11 -8.52 15.43 -7.98
N SER A 12 -9.41 14.97 -8.88
CA SER A 12 -10.15 15.87 -9.78
C SER A 12 -11.14 16.76 -9.03
N CYS A 13 -11.72 16.27 -7.93
CA CYS A 13 -12.41 17.13 -6.94
C CYS A 13 -11.51 18.22 -6.35
N PHE A 14 -10.19 17.99 -6.27
CA PHE A 14 -9.19 18.94 -5.77
C PHE A 14 -8.90 20.08 -6.76
N SER A 15 -9.10 19.86 -8.07
CA SER A 15 -8.88 20.88 -9.11
C SER A 15 -10.16 21.60 -9.55
N ILE A 16 -11.35 21.05 -9.27
CA ILE A 16 -12.64 21.60 -9.73
C ILE A 16 -13.38 22.42 -8.66
N PHE A 17 -13.12 22.19 -7.36
CA PHE A 17 -13.81 22.92 -6.29
C PHE A 17 -12.82 23.63 -5.35
N PRO A 18 -12.83 24.98 -5.24
CA PRO A 18 -12.05 25.74 -4.27
C PRO A 18 -12.65 25.64 -2.84
N CYS A 19 -12.98 24.44 -2.39
CA CYS A 19 -13.69 24.22 -1.12
C CYS A 19 -12.75 23.75 0.00
N ARG A 20 -11.98 24.69 0.55
CA ARG A 20 -11.57 24.82 1.97
C ARG A 20 -10.99 23.62 2.76
N VAL A 21 -10.77 22.45 2.17
CA VAL A 21 -10.13 21.33 2.88
C VAL A 21 -8.61 21.36 2.66
N PRO A 22 -7.80 21.29 3.73
CA PRO A 22 -6.35 21.24 3.57
C PRO A 22 -5.96 19.95 2.85
N THR A 23 -5.04 20.06 1.89
CA THR A 23 -4.46 18.95 1.10
C THR A 23 -4.18 17.68 1.89
N PRO A 24 -3.54 17.72 3.08
CA PRO A 24 -3.32 16.51 3.87
C PRO A 24 -4.62 15.82 4.33
N LEU A 25 -5.66 16.58 4.66
CA LEU A 25 -6.92 16.02 5.13
C LEU A 25 -7.67 15.30 4.00
N ALA A 26 -7.66 15.87 2.79
CA ALA A 26 -8.25 15.22 1.62
C ALA A 26 -7.54 13.91 1.25
N VAL A 27 -6.20 13.87 1.38
CA VAL A 27 -5.38 12.66 1.16
C VAL A 27 -5.67 11.58 2.21
N VAL A 28 -5.85 11.97 3.48
CA VAL A 28 -6.18 11.02 4.55
C VAL A 28 -7.57 10.42 4.33
N ILE A 29 -8.56 11.25 3.98
CA ILE A 29 -9.92 10.79 3.71
C ILE A 29 -9.95 9.85 2.49
N SER A 30 -9.26 10.19 1.40
CA SER A 30 -9.20 9.32 0.22
C SER A 30 -8.45 8.01 0.49
N GLY A 31 -7.40 8.03 1.31
CA GLY A 31 -6.71 6.83 1.78
C GLY A 31 -7.60 5.94 2.67
N ALA A 32 -8.43 6.54 3.53
CA ALA A 32 -9.38 5.81 4.36
C ALA A 32 -10.48 5.14 3.53
N VAL A 33 -11.06 5.86 2.57
CA VAL A 33 -12.07 5.32 1.65
C VAL A 33 -11.48 4.18 0.80
N PHE A 34 -10.26 4.34 0.31
CA PHE A 34 -9.54 3.29 -0.42
C PHE A 34 -9.37 2.01 0.43
N ALA A 35 -8.91 2.14 1.67
CA ALA A 35 -8.73 1.00 2.56
C ALA A 35 -10.06 0.33 2.94
N LEU A 36 -11.12 1.11 3.17
CA LEU A 36 -12.46 0.61 3.47
C LEU A 36 -13.09 -0.13 2.28
N ALA A 37 -12.89 0.36 1.06
CA ALA A 37 -13.42 -0.28 -0.15
C ALA A 37 -12.85 -1.68 -0.42
N HIS A 38 -11.67 -1.99 0.11
CA HIS A 38 -11.03 -3.29 -0.05
C HIS A 38 -11.51 -4.35 0.96
N LEU A 39 -12.36 -3.98 1.93
CA LEU A 39 -13.08 -4.87 2.86
C LEU A 39 -12.27 -6.04 3.46
N THR A 40 -10.95 -5.90 3.55
CA THR A 40 -10.02 -6.94 4.00
C THR A 40 -9.31 -6.44 5.25
N PRO A 41 -9.85 -6.71 6.46
CA PRO A 41 -9.34 -6.11 7.69
C PRO A 41 -7.87 -6.43 7.97
N GLY A 42 -7.39 -7.62 7.56
CA GLY A 42 -5.98 -8.00 7.70
C GLY A 42 -5.00 -7.18 6.86
N GLN A 43 -5.47 -6.51 5.80
CA GLN A 43 -4.64 -5.69 4.90
C GLN A 43 -4.90 -4.19 5.06
N PHE A 44 -5.81 -3.81 5.97
CA PHE A 44 -6.26 -2.44 6.18
C PHE A 44 -5.11 -1.45 6.47
N PRO A 45 -4.21 -1.66 7.45
CA PRO A 45 -3.14 -0.71 7.74
C PRO A 45 -2.18 -0.55 6.55
N GLN A 46 -1.90 -1.62 5.82
CA GLN A 46 -1.07 -1.60 4.62
C GLN A 46 -1.73 -0.80 3.49
N LEU A 47 -3.02 -1.04 3.23
CA LEU A 47 -3.77 -0.34 2.19
C LEU A 47 -3.97 1.14 2.52
N PHE A 48 -4.17 1.47 3.80
CA PHE A 48 -4.32 2.86 4.26
C PHE A 48 -3.00 3.65 4.11
N VAL A 49 -1.88 3.08 4.56
CA VAL A 49 -0.55 3.71 4.41
C VAL A 49 -0.19 3.89 2.94
N LEU A 50 -0.42 2.87 2.11
CA LEU A 50 -0.17 2.96 0.68
C LEU A 50 -1.08 4.02 0.02
N GLY A 51 -2.38 4.04 0.33
CA GLY A 51 -3.33 5.01 -0.23
C GLY A 51 -2.98 6.46 0.12
N THR A 52 -2.60 6.72 1.37
CA THR A 52 -2.18 8.06 1.82
C THR A 52 -0.85 8.49 1.20
N ALA A 53 0.15 7.59 1.11
CA ALA A 53 1.43 7.88 0.48
C ALA A 53 1.29 8.21 -1.01
N LEU A 54 0.47 7.43 -1.73
CA LEU A 54 0.19 7.68 -3.14
C LEU A 54 -0.53 9.03 -3.34
N GLY A 55 -1.54 9.32 -2.53
CA GLY A 55 -2.26 10.62 -2.57
C GLY A 55 -1.35 11.82 -2.29
N PHE A 56 -0.43 11.71 -1.34
CA PHE A 56 0.54 12.77 -1.03
C PHE A 56 1.56 12.96 -2.16
N SER A 57 2.09 11.86 -2.70
CA SER A 57 3.06 11.90 -3.80
C SER A 57 2.48 12.58 -5.05
N TYR A 58 1.22 12.28 -5.38
CA TYR A 58 0.53 12.93 -6.50
C TYR A 58 0.23 14.40 -6.21
N ALA A 59 -0.18 14.76 -4.98
CA ALA A 59 -0.43 16.15 -4.60
C ALA A 59 0.81 17.04 -4.74
N GLN A 60 2.01 16.46 -4.56
CA GLN A 60 3.28 17.18 -4.70
C GLN A 60 3.80 17.20 -6.14
N THR A 61 3.76 16.07 -6.86
CA THR A 61 4.40 15.97 -8.19
C THR A 61 3.46 16.26 -9.35
N ARG A 62 2.14 16.19 -9.13
CA ARG A 62 1.09 16.26 -10.17
C ARG A 62 1.35 15.33 -11.36
N ASN A 63 2.06 14.22 -11.12
CA ASN A 63 2.44 13.24 -12.12
C ASN A 63 1.95 11.85 -11.69
N LEU A 64 1.38 11.08 -12.61
CA LEU A 64 0.93 9.72 -12.35
C LEU A 64 2.07 8.70 -12.29
N LEU A 65 3.22 8.98 -12.89
CA LEU A 65 4.36 8.06 -12.83
C LEU A 65 4.90 7.88 -11.41
N THR A 66 4.89 8.94 -10.59
CA THR A 66 5.35 8.89 -9.20
C THR A 66 4.55 7.90 -8.33
N PRO A 67 3.21 7.95 -8.28
CA PRO A 67 2.44 6.94 -7.54
C PRO A 67 2.54 5.54 -8.17
N ILE A 68 2.68 5.42 -9.50
CA ILE A 68 2.88 4.10 -10.14
C ILE A 68 4.18 3.45 -9.68
N THR A 69 5.29 4.19 -9.62
CA THR A 69 6.58 3.65 -9.16
C THR A 69 6.54 3.31 -7.67
N ILE A 70 5.94 4.16 -6.82
CA ILE A 70 5.76 3.87 -5.39
C ILE A 70 4.94 2.59 -5.20
N HIS A 71 3.85 2.42 -5.96
CA HIS A 71 3.02 1.23 -5.88
C HIS A 71 3.77 -0.04 -6.32
N ALA A 72 4.53 0.04 -7.42
CA ALA A 72 5.35 -1.07 -7.90
C ALA A 72 6.45 -1.47 -6.90
N LEU A 73 7.12 -0.48 -6.30
CA LEU A 73 8.12 -0.70 -5.26
C LEU A 73 7.51 -1.33 -4.01
N TRP A 74 6.33 -0.86 -3.59
CA TRP A 74 5.62 -1.42 -2.45
C TRP A 74 5.30 -2.91 -2.66
N ASN A 75 4.69 -3.25 -3.80
CA ASN A 75 4.36 -4.64 -4.13
C ASN A 75 5.62 -5.52 -4.20
N SER A 76 6.71 -5.01 -4.79
CA SER A 76 7.98 -5.73 -4.85
C SER A 76 8.58 -5.96 -3.47
N GLY A 77 8.53 -4.95 -2.59
CA GLY A 77 9.01 -5.06 -1.20
C GLY A 77 8.21 -6.06 -0.38
N VAL A 78 6.88 -6.08 -0.54
CA VAL A 78 6.01 -7.07 0.13
C VAL A 78 6.35 -8.49 -0.31
N ILE A 79 6.50 -8.73 -1.63
CA ILE A 79 6.87 -10.05 -2.15
C ILE A 79 8.24 -10.48 -1.63
N LEU A 80 9.22 -9.57 -1.66
CA LEU A 80 10.58 -9.87 -1.20
C LEU A 80 10.60 -10.19 0.30
N LEU A 81 9.90 -9.41 1.13
CA LEU A 81 9.81 -9.64 2.56
C LEU A 81 9.12 -10.98 2.88
N LEU A 82 7.98 -11.25 2.24
CA LEU A 82 7.25 -12.51 2.43
C LEU A 82 8.12 -13.70 2.00
N THR A 83 8.78 -13.61 0.85
CA THR A 83 9.68 -14.68 0.36
C THR A 83 10.83 -14.92 1.33
N PHE A 84 11.46 -13.86 1.83
CA PHE A 84 12.55 -13.97 2.79
C PHE A 84 12.10 -14.63 4.10
N LEU A 85 10.96 -14.21 4.65
CA LEU A 85 10.39 -14.81 5.86
C LEU A 85 10.04 -16.29 5.64
N GLN A 86 9.48 -16.63 4.48
CA GLN A 86 9.10 -18.00 4.11
C GLN A 86 10.33 -18.91 4.04
N VAL A 87 11.43 -18.43 3.47
CA VAL A 87 12.71 -19.18 3.40
C VAL A 87 13.28 -19.42 4.80
N ILE A 88 13.28 -18.40 5.66
CA ILE A 88 13.77 -18.54 7.05
C ILE A 88 12.95 -19.58 7.81
N PHE A 89 11.62 -19.47 7.76
CA PHE A 89 10.74 -20.38 8.46
C PHE A 89 10.88 -21.83 7.96
N SER A 90 10.99 -22.02 6.64
CA SER A 90 11.22 -23.34 6.05
C SER A 90 12.56 -23.94 6.47
N SER A 91 13.62 -23.12 6.56
CA SER A 91 14.94 -23.54 7.01
C SER A 91 14.93 -23.96 8.48
N TYR A 92 14.18 -23.22 9.32
CA TYR A 92 14.03 -23.53 10.75
C TYR A 92 13.29 -24.85 10.98
N ILE A 93 12.17 -25.08 10.29
CA ILE A 93 11.42 -26.35 10.38
C ILE A 93 12.30 -27.52 9.92
N TYR A 94 13.03 -27.37 8.82
CA TYR A 94 13.91 -28.43 8.31
C TYR A 94 15.00 -28.81 9.33
N LEU A 95 15.64 -27.81 9.95
CA LEU A 95 16.63 -28.05 11.00
C LEU A 95 16.01 -28.73 12.24
N SER A 96 14.82 -28.30 12.65
CA SER A 96 14.09 -28.89 13.77
C SER A 96 13.73 -30.35 13.52
N SER A 97 13.25 -30.69 12.32
CA SER A 97 12.91 -32.07 11.95
C SER A 97 14.16 -32.95 11.91
N LEU A 98 15.27 -32.47 11.36
CA LEU A 98 16.53 -33.22 11.33
C LEU A 98 17.09 -33.48 12.74
N LEU A 99 16.97 -32.51 13.65
CA LEU A 99 17.34 -32.68 15.06
C LEU A 99 16.48 -33.75 15.75
N CYS A 100 15.18 -33.82 15.42
CA CYS A 100 14.24 -34.79 16.00
C CYS A 100 14.47 -36.23 15.51
N GLU A 101 15.08 -36.42 14.33
CA GLU A 101 15.45 -37.74 13.80
C GLU A 101 16.77 -38.28 14.36
N VAL A 102 17.63 -37.41 14.91
CA VAL A 102 18.98 -37.76 15.41
C VAL A 102 19.01 -37.98 16.94
N ILE A 103 17.97 -37.54 17.65
CA ILE A 103 17.77 -37.72 19.11
C ILE A 103 16.85 -38.92 19.35
#